data_AF-V2GIQ4-F1
#
_entry.id   AF-V2GIQ4-F1
#
_cell.length_a   1.000
_cell.length_b   1.000
_cell.length_c   1.000
_cell.angle_alpha   90.00
_cell.angle_beta   90.00
_cell.angle_gamma   90.00
#
_symmetry.space_group_name_H-M   'P 1'
#
loop_
_entity.id
_entity.type
_entity.pdbx_description
1 polymer ?
#
loop_
_entity_poly.entity_id
_entity_poly.type
_entity_poly.pdbx_seq_one_letter_code
_entity_poly.pdbx_strand_id
1 'polypeptide(L)'
;MSAFCVYGMSFTLALKRAEKKVSAVGLSMEDWRKQVHDAAEQILLSAKPTQVSPTFDAPQFAQDWIEVAERTSRVHAPRVMVRAPKVDKKGNAVKDKRTGLPALGWKPYAKANGGRDAR
;
A
#
# COMPACT_ATOMS: atom_id res chain seq x y z
N MET A 1 14.47 4.39 14.80
CA MET A 1 13.26 3.54 14.65
C MET A 1 12.44 4.15 13.53
N SER A 2 12.34 3.47 12.39
CA SER A 2 11.62 3.98 11.23
C SER A 2 10.11 3.91 11.44
N ALA A 3 9.45 5.05 11.27
CA ALA A 3 8.06 5.24 11.63
C ALA A 3 7.13 5.45 10.43
N PHE A 4 7.67 5.62 9.22
CA PHE A 4 6.87 5.93 8.02
C PHE A 4 7.11 4.91 6.91
N CYS A 5 6.13 4.69 6.05
CA CYS A 5 6.28 3.94 4.80
C CYS A 5 5.18 4.32 3.82
N VAL A 6 5.25 3.81 2.58
CA VAL A 6 4.24 4.02 1.55
C VAL A 6 3.45 2.72 1.34
N TYR A 7 2.13 2.84 1.38
CA TYR A 7 1.21 1.77 0.97
C TYR A 7 0.59 2.12 -0.38
N GLY A 8 0.36 1.11 -1.20
CA GLY A 8 -0.28 1.23 -2.51
C GLY A 8 -0.44 -0.13 -3.16
N MET A 9 -0.73 -0.14 -4.46
CA MET A 9 -0.68 -1.35 -5.29
C MET A 9 0.24 -1.10 -6.47
N SER A 10 1.32 -1.87 -6.61
CA SER A 10 2.18 -1.77 -7.81
C SER A 10 1.66 -2.68 -8.90
N PHE A 11 1.78 -2.26 -10.16
CA PHE A 11 1.39 -3.07 -11.30
C PHE A 11 2.19 -4.37 -11.38
N THR A 12 3.46 -4.36 -10.97
CA THR A 12 4.30 -5.56 -10.87
C THR A 12 3.75 -6.58 -9.88
N LEU A 13 3.20 -6.14 -8.75
CA LEU A 13 2.55 -7.02 -7.79
C LEU A 13 1.18 -7.48 -8.30
N ALA A 14 0.45 -6.61 -8.99
CA ALA A 14 -0.82 -6.94 -9.61
C ALA A 14 -0.67 -8.03 -10.69
N LEU A 15 0.35 -7.93 -11.54
CA LEU A 15 0.73 -8.96 -12.52
C LEU A 15 1.00 -10.31 -11.84
N LYS A 16 1.86 -10.34 -10.82
CA LYS A 16 2.16 -11.58 -10.08
C LYS A 16 0.92 -12.21 -9.44
N ARG A 17 -0.06 -11.40 -9.03
CA ARG A 17 -1.33 -11.90 -8.50
C ARG A 17 -2.25 -12.40 -9.62
N ALA A 18 -2.27 -11.71 -10.76
CA ALA A 18 -3.04 -12.09 -11.92
C ALA A 18 -2.53 -13.41 -12.54
N GLU A 19 -1.21 -13.58 -12.68
CA GLU A 19 -0.60 -14.83 -13.16
C GLU A 19 -1.00 -16.05 -12.33
N LYS A 20 -1.14 -15.87 -11.01
CA LYS A 20 -1.61 -16.94 -10.11
C LYS A 20 -3.11 -17.18 -10.19
N LYS A 21 -3.88 -16.18 -10.64
CA LYS A 21 -5.35 -16.22 -10.71
C LYS A 21 -5.85 -16.74 -12.05
N VAL A 22 -5.16 -16.43 -13.15
CA VAL A 22 -5.54 -16.81 -14.51
C VAL A 22 -4.90 -18.13 -14.87
N SER A 23 -5.71 -19.16 -15.07
CA SER A 23 -5.25 -20.48 -15.54
C SER A 23 -4.74 -20.40 -16.98
N ALA A 24 -3.61 -21.06 -17.26
CA ALA A 24 -3.07 -21.19 -18.61
C ALA A 24 -3.67 -22.38 -19.39
N VAL A 25 -4.51 -23.20 -18.75
CA VAL A 25 -5.03 -24.44 -19.36
C VAL A 25 -5.99 -24.11 -20.50
N GLY A 26 -5.69 -24.62 -21.70
CA GLY A 26 -6.55 -24.49 -22.88
C GLY A 26 -6.48 -23.15 -23.59
N LEU A 27 -5.55 -22.27 -23.21
CA LEU A 27 -5.32 -20.97 -23.85
C LEU A 27 -3.99 -20.94 -24.60
N SER A 28 -3.94 -20.15 -25.67
CA SER A 28 -2.66 -19.79 -26.28
C SER A 28 -1.84 -18.91 -25.32
N MET A 29 -0.52 -18.90 -25.48
CA MET A 29 0.35 -18.05 -24.67
C MET A 29 0.01 -16.55 -24.81
N GLU A 30 -0.46 -16.14 -25.98
CA GLU A 30 -0.84 -14.75 -26.25
C GLU A 30 -2.16 -14.38 -25.54
N ASP A 31 -3.18 -15.24 -25.66
CA ASP A 31 -4.47 -15.03 -25.00
C ASP A 31 -4.35 -15.07 -23.49
N TRP A 32 -3.53 -15.97 -22.95
CA TRP A 32 -3.26 -16.04 -21.52
C TRP A 32 -2.59 -14.75 -21.02
N ARG A 33 -1.58 -14.23 -21.73
CA ARG A 33 -0.91 -12.97 -21.38
C ARG A 33 -1.89 -11.80 -21.37
N LYS A 34 -2.78 -11.74 -22.36
CA LYS A 34 -3.81 -10.70 -22.43
C LYS A 34 -4.76 -10.77 -21.23
N GLN A 35 -5.26 -11.97 -20.90
CA GLN A 35 -6.13 -12.17 -19.74
C GLN A 35 -5.42 -11.85 -18.41
N VAL A 36 -4.14 -12.20 -18.27
CA VAL A 36 -3.32 -11.83 -17.11
C VAL A 36 -3.19 -10.31 -17.01
N HIS A 37 -2.93 -9.62 -18.12
CA HIS A 37 -2.80 -8.17 -18.13
C HIS A 37 -4.12 -7.49 -17.72
N ASP A 38 -5.25 -7.91 -18.29
CA ASP A 38 -6.57 -7.37 -17.95
C ASP A 38 -6.92 -7.63 -16.49
N ALA A 39 -6.64 -8.83 -15.98
CA ALA A 39 -6.82 -9.15 -14.56
C ALA A 39 -5.88 -8.32 -13.66
N ALA A 40 -4.66 -8.01 -14.11
CA ALA A 40 -3.71 -7.18 -13.37
C ALA A 40 -4.20 -5.74 -13.26
N GLU A 41 -4.78 -5.17 -14.32
CA GLU A 41 -5.42 -3.84 -14.27
C GLU A 41 -6.56 -3.82 -13.23
N GLN A 42 -7.40 -4.85 -13.22
CA GLN A 42 -8.48 -4.95 -12.23
C GLN A 42 -7.96 -5.09 -10.79
N ILE A 43 -6.91 -5.89 -10.59
CA ILE A 43 -6.26 -6.06 -9.28
C ILE A 43 -5.60 -4.76 -8.84
N LEU A 44 -4.96 -4.02 -9.77
CA LEU A 44 -4.31 -2.76 -9.48
C LEU A 44 -5.27 -1.76 -8.82
N LEU A 45 -6.50 -1.69 -9.33
CA LEU A 45 -7.53 -0.74 -8.88
C LEU A 45 -8.30 -1.22 -7.63
N SER A 46 -8.58 -2.52 -7.54
CA SER A 46 -9.50 -3.06 -6.52
C SER A 46 -8.82 -3.68 -5.30
N ALA A 47 -7.55 -4.09 -5.41
CA ALA A 47 -6.92 -4.85 -4.34
C ALA A 47 -6.51 -3.97 -3.16
N LYS A 48 -6.57 -4.57 -1.97
CA LYS A 48 -6.17 -3.91 -0.72
C LYS A 48 -4.71 -3.40 -0.82
N PRO A 49 -4.46 -2.10 -0.56
CA PRO A 49 -3.10 -1.55 -0.56
C PRO A 49 -2.17 -2.28 0.41
N THR A 50 -0.95 -2.55 -0.04
CA THR A 50 0.13 -3.17 0.73
C THR A 50 1.33 -2.23 0.81
N GLN A 51 2.28 -2.51 1.69
CA GLN A 51 3.53 -1.76 1.73
C GLN A 51 4.29 -1.94 0.41
N VAL A 52 4.63 -0.84 -0.26
CA VAL A 52 5.35 -0.83 -1.55
C VAL A 52 6.76 -0.21 -1.44
N SER A 53 7.04 0.52 -0.36
CA SER A 53 8.35 1.11 -0.09
C SER A 53 9.04 0.46 1.12
N PRO A 54 10.35 0.70 1.30
CA PRO A 54 11.02 0.57 2.59
C PRO A 54 10.39 1.45 3.67
N THR A 55 10.81 1.25 4.92
CA THR A 55 10.45 2.14 6.03
C THR A 55 11.41 3.32 6.10
N PHE A 56 10.87 4.50 6.39
CA PHE A 56 11.59 5.76 6.51
C PHE A 56 11.47 6.32 7.92
N ASP A 57 12.45 7.11 8.33
CA ASP A 57 12.45 7.78 9.63
C ASP A 57 11.61 9.06 9.64
N ALA A 58 11.36 9.65 8.46
CA ALA A 58 10.61 10.90 8.32
C ALA A 58 9.59 10.86 7.16
N PRO A 59 8.47 11.58 7.26
CA PRO A 59 7.40 11.52 6.26
C PRO A 59 7.78 12.15 4.92
N GLN A 60 8.68 13.13 4.89
CA GLN A 60 9.15 13.75 3.64
C GLN A 60 9.84 12.74 2.73
N PHE A 61 10.66 11.83 3.26
CA PHE A 61 11.30 10.79 2.44
C PHE A 61 10.29 9.80 1.86
N ALA A 62 9.21 9.51 2.58
CA ALA A 62 8.12 8.71 2.06
C ALA A 62 7.36 9.45 0.94
N GLN A 63 7.23 10.77 1.06
CA GLN A 63 6.61 11.61 0.03
C GLN A 63 7.48 11.71 -1.23
N ASP A 64 8.78 11.93 -1.07
CA ASP A 64 9.74 11.96 -2.18
C ASP A 64 9.74 10.62 -2.92
N TRP A 65 9.62 9.52 -2.18
CA TRP A 65 9.47 8.19 -2.78
C TRP A 65 8.21 8.08 -3.62
N ILE A 66 7.07 8.62 -3.16
CA ILE A 66 5.81 8.64 -3.94
C ILE A 66 6.01 9.43 -5.23
N GLU A 67 6.62 10.62 -5.15
CA GLU A 67 6.86 11.46 -6.32
C GLU A 67 7.72 10.76 -7.38
N VAL A 68 8.77 10.05 -6.95
CA VAL A 68 9.60 9.25 -7.86
C VAL A 68 8.81 8.05 -8.39
N ALA A 69 8.04 7.37 -7.54
CA ALA A 69 7.26 6.21 -7.93
C ALA A 69 6.19 6.57 -8.96
N GLU A 70 5.50 7.69 -8.83
CA GLU A 70 4.48 8.14 -9.81
C GLU A 70 5.09 8.45 -11.18
N ARG A 71 6.35 8.90 -11.22
CA ARG A 71 7.08 9.18 -12.47
C ARG A 71 7.66 7.94 -13.13
N THR A 72 8.09 6.96 -12.34
CA THR A 72 8.90 5.83 -12.83
C THR A 72 8.16 4.50 -12.84
N SER A 73 7.06 4.40 -12.08
CA SER A 73 6.38 3.14 -11.78
C SER A 73 4.86 3.31 -11.80
N ARG A 74 4.14 2.24 -12.14
CA ARG A 74 2.68 2.21 -12.03
C ARG A 74 2.27 1.79 -10.63
N VAL A 75 2.20 2.74 -9.70
CA VAL A 75 1.68 2.54 -8.34
C VAL A 75 0.32 3.20 -8.22
N HIS A 76 -0.70 2.43 -7.87
CA HIS A 76 -2.06 2.92 -7.66
C HIS A 76 -2.29 3.29 -6.20
N ALA A 77 -2.95 4.44 -6.01
CA ALA A 77 -3.31 5.03 -4.72
C ALA A 77 -2.18 5.00 -3.66
N PRO A 78 -0.96 5.48 -3.98
CA PRO A 78 0.11 5.55 -3.01
C PRO A 78 -0.27 6.48 -1.85
N ARG A 79 0.01 6.05 -0.62
CA ARG A 79 -0.27 6.84 0.59
C ARG A 79 0.80 6.63 1.64
N VAL A 80 1.20 7.71 2.30
CA VAL A 80 2.09 7.64 3.45
C VAL A 80 1.34 7.06 4.64
N MET A 81 1.97 6.11 5.31
CA MET A 81 1.50 5.45 6.52
C MET A 81 2.50 5.71 7.63
N VAL A 82 2.00 5.82 8.86
CA VAL A 82 2.80 5.98 10.08
C VAL A 82 2.57 4.81 11.02
N ARG A 83 3.62 4.37 11.71
CA ARG A 83 3.57 3.32 12.72
C ARG A 83 2.92 3.87 13.98
N ALA A 84 1.84 3.25 14.42
CA ALA A 84 1.09 3.67 15.60
C ALA A 84 0.43 2.47 16.30
N PRO A 85 0.02 2.60 17.58
CA PRO A 85 -0.79 1.60 18.23
C PRO A 85 -2.07 1.31 17.43
N LYS A 86 -2.37 0.03 17.23
CA LYS A 86 -3.63 -0.42 16.64
C LYS A 86 -4.75 -0.10 17.62
N VAL A 87 -5.79 0.54 17.11
CA VAL A 87 -7.03 0.77 17.85
C VAL A 87 -8.11 -0.17 17.34
N ASP A 88 -8.95 -0.66 18.25
CA ASP A 88 -10.14 -1.42 17.90
C ASP A 88 -11.27 -0.49 17.42
N LYS A 89 -12.42 -1.07 17.05
CA LYS A 89 -13.60 -0.30 16.62
C LYS A 89 -14.18 0.63 17.70
N LYS A 90 -13.80 0.43 18.96
CA LYS A 90 -14.26 1.18 20.13
C LYS A 90 -13.23 2.22 20.60
N GLY A 91 -12.10 2.35 19.89
CA GLY A 91 -11.02 3.28 20.21
C GLY A 91 -10.00 2.77 21.24
N ASN A 92 -10.11 1.53 21.70
CA ASN A 92 -9.16 0.97 22.66
C ASN A 92 -7.92 0.42 21.95
N ALA A 93 -6.76 0.55 22.59
CA ALA A 93 -5.53 -0.05 22.09
C ALA A 93 -5.64 -1.58 22.07
N VAL A 94 -5.45 -2.17 20.89
CA VAL A 94 -5.35 -3.63 20.73
C VAL A 94 -4.05 -4.08 21.40
N LYS A 95 -4.13 -4.94 22.40
CA LYS A 95 -2.95 -5.49 23.08
C LYS A 95 -2.39 -6.68 22.29
N ASP A 96 -1.07 -6.77 22.21
CA ASP A 96 -0.38 -7.96 21.74
C ASP A 96 -0.57 -9.09 22.77
N LYS A 97 -1.08 -10.24 22.32
CA LYS A 97 -1.37 -11.39 23.19
C LYS A 97 -0.12 -11.96 23.87
N ARG A 98 1.07 -11.74 23.30
CA ARG A 98 2.34 -12.25 23.82
C ARG A 98 2.99 -11.30 24.83
N THR A 99 2.96 -10.00 24.58
CA THR A 99 3.70 -9.01 25.39
C THR A 99 2.81 -8.18 26.29
N GLY A 100 1.49 -8.19 26.09
CA GLY A 100 0.53 -7.36 26.82
C GLY A 100 0.58 -5.86 26.46
N LEU A 101 1.56 -5.43 25.67
CA LEU A 101 1.74 -4.05 25.22
C LEU A 101 0.82 -3.73 24.02
N PRO A 102 0.55 -2.45 23.74
CA PRO A 102 -0.20 -2.07 22.54
C PRO A 102 0.46 -2.61 21.25
N ALA A 103 -0.30 -3.40 20.49
CA ALA A 103 0.13 -3.92 19.21
C ALA A 103 0.29 -2.77 18.20
N LEU A 104 1.46 -2.68 17.58
CA LEU A 104 1.72 -1.66 16.56
C LEU A 104 1.14 -2.07 15.21
N GLY A 105 0.68 -1.07 14.46
CA GLY A 105 0.19 -1.20 13.11
C GLY A 105 0.49 0.04 12.28
N TRP A 106 0.08 0.00 11.02
CA TRP A 106 0.19 1.12 10.10
C TRP A 106 -1.13 1.85 10.02
N LYS A 107 -1.13 3.16 10.25
CA LYS A 107 -2.28 4.04 10.04
C LYS A 107 -1.95 5.10 8.99
N PRO A 108 -2.95 5.62 8.24
CA PRO A 108 -2.72 6.74 7.33
C PRO A 108 -2.04 7.91 8.04
N TYR A 109 -1.01 8.46 7.43
CA TYR A 109 -0.39 9.68 7.91
C TYR A 109 -1.23 10.88 7.44
N ALA A 110 -2.02 11.45 8.34
CA ALA A 110 -2.65 12.73 8.11
C ALA A 110 -1.55 13.80 8.26
N LYS A 111 -1.17 14.44 7.15
CA LYS A 111 -0.36 15.66 7.21
C LYS A 111 -1.14 16.64 8.09
N ALA A 112 -0.60 17.03 9.24
CA ALA A 112 -1.20 18.09 10.03
C ALA A 112 -1.35 19.28 9.09
N ASN A 113 -2.59 19.73 8.85
CA ASN A 113 -2.84 20.96 8.13
C ASN A 113 -2.16 22.07 8.94
N GLY A 114 -0.93 22.44 8.55
CA GLY A 114 -0.35 23.71 8.97
C GLY A 114 -1.34 24.78 8.54
N GLY A 115 -1.87 25.52 9.52
CA GLY A 115 -2.96 26.46 9.34
C GLY A 115 -2.79 27.31 8.08
N ARG A 116 -3.76 27.19 7.18
CA ARG A 116 -4.24 28.31 6.38
C ARG A 116 -5.72 28.40 6.66
N ASP A 117 -6.01 29.00 7.82
CA ASP A 117 -7.27 29.72 7.98
C ASP A 117 -7.39 30.70 6.81
N ALA A 118 -8.57 30.71 6.23
CA ALA A 118 -8.98 31.66 5.22
C ALA A 118 -8.70 33.09 5.70
N ARG A 119 -7.96 33.87 4.91
CA ARG A 119 -8.16 35.30 4.65
C ARG A 119 -7.69 35.62 3.25
#